data_AF-A0A812GYD5-F1
#
_entry.id   AF-A0A812GYD5-F1
#
_cell.length_a   1.000
_cell.length_b   1.000
_cell.length_c   1.000
_cell.angle_alpha   90.00
_cell.angle_beta   90.00
_cell.angle_gamma   90.00
#
_symmetry.space_group_name_H-M   'P 1'
#
loop_
_entity.id
_entity.type
_entity.pdbx_description
1 polymer ?
#
loop_
_entity_poly.entity_id
_entity_poly.type
_entity_poly.pdbx_seq_one_letter_code
_entity_poly.pdbx_strand_id
1 'polypeptide(L)'
;MGPRNDLWDVTRRYTRWSVVCQARGSLTKPWEQMLQTLRLREVESERGWEGLREANSLDQERLKELASKEPLPGSRAAFRHHRLYVLNSQLKQSQIVQSSKPIGLFQGKDPIWRREDVKELLTASKWRQQGRVVRTGERPTKVLRSNSLFASQLFGLWQTEELVVDPEKERAAELPPGFGPIPTTNNYGNIEVKHGLPKGTVHLTDDAVRAAALKLGVEFAPAVTGFQSERGMLKPTISGCVVWERDAEDVLQAAEEERHRLEQVKEAQKRERFKGAWQLLVKHVLLDLYVEKRYGSRNGA
;
A
#
# COMPACT_ATOMS: atom_id res chain seq x y z
N MET A 1 -38.93 20.35 -2.13
CA MET A 1 -37.47 20.44 -2.36
C MET A 1 -36.81 20.11 -1.03
N GLY A 2 -35.93 19.10 -1.00
CA GLY A 2 -35.14 18.80 0.21
C GLY A 2 -34.17 19.94 0.54
N PRO A 3 -33.44 19.86 1.66
CA PRO A 3 -32.42 20.84 1.98
C PRO A 3 -31.44 20.99 0.81
N ARG A 4 -30.92 22.21 0.60
CA ARG A 4 -30.13 22.60 -0.58
C ARG A 4 -28.89 21.73 -0.86
N ASN A 5 -28.50 20.84 0.06
CA ASN A 5 -27.34 19.93 -0.06
C ASN A 5 -27.64 18.46 0.27
N ASP A 6 -28.90 18.01 0.31
CA ASP A 6 -29.22 16.59 0.52
C ASP A 6 -29.06 15.77 -0.78
N LEU A 7 -27.82 15.43 -1.12
CA LEU A 7 -27.49 14.75 -2.38
C LEU A 7 -27.62 13.22 -2.24
N TRP A 8 -28.56 12.67 -3.01
CA TRP A 8 -28.82 11.23 -3.09
C TRP A 8 -28.53 10.67 -4.47
N ASP A 9 -27.85 9.53 -4.48
CA ASP A 9 -27.60 8.77 -5.69
C ASP A 9 -28.82 7.94 -6.07
N VAL A 10 -29.64 8.53 -6.94
CA VAL A 10 -30.86 7.92 -7.46
C VAL A 10 -30.62 7.12 -8.75
N THR A 11 -29.37 6.98 -9.22
CA THR A 11 -29.07 6.26 -10.47
C THR A 11 -29.63 4.84 -10.46
N ARG A 12 -29.67 4.20 -9.28
CA ARG A 12 -30.21 2.86 -9.06
C ARG A 12 -31.69 2.71 -9.37
N ARG A 13 -32.46 3.81 -9.39
CA ARG A 13 -33.90 3.77 -9.74
C ARG A 13 -34.12 3.55 -11.24
N TYR A 14 -33.17 3.97 -12.07
CA TYR A 14 -33.33 4.02 -13.52
C TYR A 14 -32.59 2.89 -14.25
N THR A 15 -31.71 2.17 -13.56
CA THR A 15 -30.92 1.10 -14.17
C THR A 15 -30.50 0.06 -13.13
N ARG A 16 -30.11 -1.13 -13.63
CA ARG A 16 -29.59 -2.22 -12.80
C ARG A 16 -28.29 -1.79 -12.13
N TRP A 17 -28.15 -2.13 -10.86
CA TRP A 17 -26.98 -1.77 -10.06
C TRP A 17 -25.70 -2.43 -10.58
N SER A 18 -25.77 -3.67 -11.09
CA SER A 18 -24.65 -4.32 -11.77
C SER A 18 -24.08 -3.50 -12.94
N VAL A 19 -24.93 -2.83 -13.72
CA VAL A 19 -24.53 -1.93 -14.82
C VAL A 19 -23.88 -0.66 -14.27
N VAL A 20 -24.44 -0.09 -13.21
CA VAL A 20 -23.87 1.09 -12.54
C VAL A 20 -22.48 0.78 -11.99
N CYS A 21 -22.31 -0.35 -11.30
CA CYS A 21 -21.01 -0.79 -10.80
C CYS A 21 -19.99 -1.01 -11.91
N GLN A 22 -20.42 -1.60 -13.03
CA GLN A 22 -19.56 -1.80 -14.19
C GLN A 22 -19.12 -0.45 -14.79
N ALA A 23 -20.04 0.50 -14.96
CA ALA A 23 -19.74 1.82 -15.51
C ALA A 23 -18.85 2.66 -14.57
N ARG A 24 -19.05 2.57 -13.26
CA ARG A 24 -18.26 3.32 -12.27
C ARG A 24 -16.88 2.72 -12.05
N GLY A 25 -16.73 1.40 -12.08
CA GLY A 25 -15.45 0.72 -11.87
C GLY A 25 -14.74 1.21 -10.61
N SER A 26 -13.52 1.76 -10.77
CA SER A 26 -12.68 2.29 -9.68
C SER A 26 -13.26 3.54 -9.00
N LEU A 27 -14.15 4.28 -9.67
CA LEU A 27 -14.75 5.51 -9.14
C LEU A 27 -15.82 5.24 -8.08
N THR A 28 -16.25 3.99 -7.89
CA THR A 28 -17.30 3.64 -6.92
C THR A 28 -16.95 4.12 -5.50
N LYS A 29 -15.72 3.86 -5.04
CA LYS A 29 -15.28 4.27 -3.68
C LYS A 29 -15.14 5.79 -3.54
N PRO A 30 -14.42 6.51 -4.43
CA PRO A 30 -14.38 7.96 -4.39
C PRO A 30 -15.75 8.62 -4.45
N TRP A 31 -16.67 8.07 -5.26
CA TRP A 31 -18.04 8.55 -5.37
C TRP A 31 -18.81 8.41 -4.06
N GLU A 32 -18.75 7.23 -3.42
CA GLU A 32 -19.38 7.01 -2.12
C GLU A 32 -18.79 7.91 -1.03
N GLN A 33 -17.47 8.11 -1.02
CA GLN A 33 -16.80 9.02 -0.10
C GLN A 33 -17.23 10.47 -0.32
N MET A 34 -17.30 10.92 -1.58
CA MET A 34 -17.79 12.27 -1.92
C MET A 34 -19.22 12.47 -1.41
N LEU A 35 -20.12 11.51 -1.65
CA LEU A 35 -21.50 11.59 -1.16
C LEU A 35 -21.57 11.63 0.37
N GLN A 36 -20.75 10.83 1.06
CA GLN A 36 -20.68 10.86 2.53
C GLN A 36 -20.18 12.21 3.05
N THR A 37 -19.11 12.76 2.47
CA THR A 37 -18.57 14.07 2.86
C THR A 37 -19.59 15.19 2.67
N LEU A 38 -20.31 15.18 1.55
CA LEU A 38 -21.35 16.19 1.28
C LEU A 38 -22.54 16.07 2.25
N ARG A 39 -22.88 14.86 2.70
CA ARG A 39 -23.95 14.61 3.68
C ARG A 39 -23.56 14.99 5.11
N LEU A 40 -22.31 14.72 5.52
CA LEU A 40 -21.84 14.98 6.88
C LEU A 40 -21.59 16.46 7.19
N ARG A 41 -21.44 17.30 6.15
CA ARG A 41 -21.12 18.72 6.29
C ARG A 41 -22.28 19.58 6.85
N GLU A 42 -23.50 19.06 6.95
CA GLU A 42 -24.70 19.87 7.29
C GLU A 42 -25.61 19.25 8.38
N VAL A 43 -25.06 18.55 9.36
CA VAL A 43 -25.85 18.01 10.50
C VAL A 43 -26.32 19.12 11.49
N GLU A 44 -25.98 20.40 11.28
CA GLU A 44 -26.25 21.46 12.29
C GLU A 44 -27.67 22.08 12.27
N SER A 45 -28.61 21.63 11.42
CA SER A 45 -29.98 22.17 11.40
C SER A 45 -31.06 21.07 11.45
N GLU A 46 -31.18 20.39 12.59
CA GLU A 46 -32.04 19.20 12.78
C GLU A 46 -33.45 19.46 13.36
N ARG A 47 -34.29 20.33 12.80
CA ARG A 47 -35.75 20.26 13.09
C ARG A 47 -36.55 20.53 11.82
N GLY A 48 -37.28 19.51 11.34
CA GLY A 48 -38.28 19.67 10.26
C GLY A 48 -38.23 18.68 9.09
N TRP A 49 -37.29 17.73 9.04
CA TRP A 49 -37.09 16.85 7.87
C TRP A 49 -37.15 15.35 8.16
N GLU A 50 -37.80 14.94 9.25
CA GLU A 50 -37.97 13.51 9.61
C GLU A 50 -38.62 12.72 8.47
N GLY A 51 -39.69 13.25 7.86
CA GLY A 51 -40.36 12.61 6.72
C GLY A 51 -39.47 12.44 5.49
N LEU A 52 -38.47 13.30 5.28
CA LEU A 52 -37.51 13.14 4.18
C LEU A 52 -36.49 12.03 4.50
N ARG A 53 -36.03 11.92 5.75
CA ARG A 53 -35.15 10.82 6.19
C ARG A 53 -35.86 9.48 6.08
N GLU A 54 -37.12 9.41 6.50
CA GLU A 54 -37.95 8.21 6.38
C GLU A 54 -38.14 7.82 4.91
N ALA A 55 -38.54 8.76 4.04
CA ALA A 55 -38.68 8.52 2.62
C ALA A 55 -37.37 8.04 1.96
N ASN A 56 -36.23 8.60 2.36
CA ASN A 56 -34.91 8.19 1.88
C ASN A 56 -34.52 6.79 2.39
N SER A 57 -34.85 6.46 3.64
CA SER A 57 -34.61 5.11 4.21
C SER A 57 -35.42 4.06 3.45
N LEU A 58 -36.71 4.32 3.24
CA LEU A 58 -37.60 3.46 2.47
C LEU A 58 -37.12 3.29 1.02
N ASP A 59 -36.63 4.36 0.40
CA ASP A 59 -36.04 4.25 -0.94
C ASP A 59 -34.76 3.40 -0.95
N GLN A 60 -33.87 3.55 0.04
CA GLN A 60 -32.70 2.68 0.14
C GLN A 60 -33.07 1.22 0.32
N GLU A 61 -34.08 0.91 1.13
CA GLU A 61 -34.59 -0.45 1.32
C GLU A 61 -35.14 -1.01 0.01
N ARG A 62 -36.00 -0.26 -0.68
CA ARG A 62 -36.50 -0.62 -2.00
C ARG A 62 -35.38 -0.86 -3.01
N LEU A 63 -34.36 0.00 -3.03
CA LEU A 63 -33.20 -0.16 -3.90
C LEU A 63 -32.35 -1.38 -3.54
N LYS A 64 -32.24 -1.72 -2.24
CA LYS A 64 -31.58 -2.96 -1.79
C LYS A 64 -32.38 -4.20 -2.22
N GLU A 65 -33.71 -4.17 -2.14
CA GLU A 65 -34.56 -5.25 -2.62
C GLU A 65 -34.48 -5.43 -4.14
N LEU A 66 -34.49 -4.34 -4.90
CA LEU A 66 -34.31 -4.42 -6.35
C LEU A 66 -32.94 -5.01 -6.70
N ALA A 67 -31.90 -4.65 -5.95
CA ALA A 67 -30.57 -5.23 -6.11
C ALA A 67 -30.49 -6.71 -5.70
N SER A 68 -31.32 -7.17 -4.75
CA SER A 68 -31.37 -8.59 -4.34
C SER A 68 -32.18 -9.46 -5.31
N LYS A 69 -33.10 -8.85 -6.06
CA LYS A 69 -33.93 -9.48 -7.09
C LYS A 69 -33.35 -9.32 -8.51
N GLU A 70 -32.09 -8.89 -8.66
CA GLU A 70 -31.47 -8.78 -9.98
C GLU A 70 -31.38 -10.16 -10.66
N PRO A 71 -31.81 -10.27 -11.93
CA PRO A 71 -31.75 -11.53 -12.66
C PRO A 71 -30.31 -11.92 -12.96
N LEU A 72 -30.09 -13.21 -13.25
CA LEU A 72 -28.79 -13.72 -13.65
C LEU A 72 -28.23 -12.93 -14.86
N PRO A 73 -26.96 -12.49 -14.79
CA PRO A 73 -26.35 -11.78 -15.91
C PRO A 73 -26.26 -12.64 -17.18
N GLY A 74 -26.54 -12.03 -18.33
CA GLY A 74 -26.45 -12.70 -19.64
C GLY A 74 -25.03 -12.78 -20.23
N SER A 75 -24.06 -12.07 -19.65
CA SER A 75 -22.68 -12.00 -20.17
C SER A 75 -21.64 -12.26 -19.09
N ARG A 76 -20.50 -12.85 -19.48
CA ARG A 76 -19.37 -13.12 -18.57
C ARG A 76 -18.88 -11.84 -17.88
N ALA A 77 -18.81 -10.72 -18.60
CA ALA A 77 -18.34 -9.44 -18.06
C ALA A 77 -19.26 -8.91 -16.95
N ALA A 78 -20.57 -9.09 -17.08
CA ALA A 78 -21.54 -8.60 -16.12
C ALA A 78 -21.44 -9.33 -14.75
N PHE A 79 -21.01 -10.60 -14.71
CA PHE A 79 -20.75 -11.32 -13.45
C PHE A 79 -19.63 -10.70 -12.59
N ARG A 80 -18.67 -10.00 -13.20
CA ARG A 80 -17.53 -9.41 -12.47
C ARG A 80 -17.96 -8.33 -11.48
N HIS A 81 -19.03 -7.60 -11.80
CA HIS A 81 -19.55 -6.49 -11.00
C HIS A 81 -20.96 -6.78 -10.43
N HIS A 82 -21.48 -7.99 -10.62
CA HIS A 82 -22.76 -8.40 -10.05
C HIS A 82 -22.67 -8.56 -8.54
N ARG A 83 -23.67 -8.09 -7.78
CA ARG A 83 -23.64 -8.11 -6.30
C ARG A 83 -23.82 -9.48 -5.68
N LEU A 84 -24.65 -10.32 -6.30
CA LEU A 84 -25.06 -11.59 -5.70
C LEU A 84 -24.26 -12.77 -6.24
N TYR A 85 -23.75 -12.66 -7.47
CA TYR A 85 -23.26 -13.80 -8.23
C TYR A 85 -21.87 -13.53 -8.76
N VAL A 86 -21.08 -14.58 -8.88
CA VAL A 86 -19.75 -14.54 -9.47
C VAL A 86 -19.46 -15.90 -10.12
N LEU A 87 -18.69 -15.88 -11.20
CA LEU A 87 -18.24 -17.09 -11.87
C LEU A 87 -17.01 -17.66 -11.19
N ASN A 88 -16.89 -18.98 -11.19
CA ASN A 88 -15.71 -19.66 -10.66
C ASN A 88 -14.41 -19.19 -11.34
N SER A 89 -14.43 -18.97 -12.66
CA SER A 89 -13.28 -18.44 -13.41
C SER A 89 -12.86 -17.01 -13.04
N GLN A 90 -13.70 -16.27 -12.32
CA GLN A 90 -13.46 -14.88 -11.92
C GLN A 90 -13.00 -14.73 -10.47
N LEU A 91 -12.94 -15.84 -9.72
CA LEU A 91 -12.46 -15.83 -8.34
C LEU A 91 -10.96 -15.53 -8.30
N LYS A 92 -10.56 -14.71 -7.34
CA LYS A 92 -9.13 -14.46 -7.10
C LYS A 92 -8.47 -15.72 -6.56
N GLN A 93 -7.17 -15.86 -6.76
CA GLN A 93 -6.40 -16.94 -6.15
C GLN A 93 -6.47 -16.93 -4.61
N SER A 94 -6.69 -15.76 -4.01
CA SER A 94 -6.89 -15.57 -2.58
C SER A 94 -8.35 -15.73 -2.12
N GLN A 95 -9.22 -16.31 -2.94
CA GLN A 95 -10.62 -16.56 -2.60
C GLN A 95 -10.93 -18.05 -2.67
N ILE A 96 -11.92 -18.46 -1.89
CA ILE A 96 -12.44 -19.83 -1.86
C ILE A 96 -13.96 -19.80 -1.76
N VAL A 97 -14.60 -20.81 -2.33
CA VAL A 97 -16.04 -21.05 -2.18
C VAL A 97 -16.24 -22.03 -1.02
N GLN A 98 -17.09 -21.69 -0.06
CA GLN A 98 -17.46 -22.59 1.05
C GLN A 98 -18.73 -23.42 0.78
N SER A 99 -19.55 -23.01 -0.19
CA SER A 99 -20.76 -23.76 -0.56
C SER A 99 -20.43 -25.07 -1.26
N SER A 100 -21.24 -26.11 -0.99
CA SER A 100 -21.09 -27.44 -1.56
C SER A 100 -21.70 -27.58 -2.96
N LYS A 101 -22.66 -26.73 -3.34
CA LYS A 101 -23.39 -26.83 -4.61
C LYS A 101 -23.45 -25.49 -5.35
N PRO A 102 -23.04 -25.43 -6.63
CA PRO A 102 -23.22 -24.22 -7.43
C PRO A 102 -24.70 -24.00 -7.73
N ILE A 103 -25.08 -22.73 -7.95
CA ILE A 103 -26.46 -22.37 -8.31
C ILE A 103 -26.82 -22.91 -9.69
N GLY A 104 -25.83 -22.93 -10.59
CA GLY A 104 -25.97 -23.39 -11.95
C GLY A 104 -24.66 -23.24 -12.73
N LEU A 105 -24.70 -23.55 -14.02
CA LEU A 105 -23.57 -23.41 -14.93
C LEU A 105 -23.85 -22.29 -15.93
N PHE A 106 -22.97 -21.31 -16.00
CA PHE A 106 -23.00 -20.31 -17.05
C PHE A 106 -22.48 -20.94 -18.36
N GLN A 107 -23.28 -20.87 -19.41
CA GLN A 107 -22.98 -21.48 -20.72
C GLN A 107 -22.59 -22.98 -20.62
N GLY A 108 -23.15 -23.70 -19.64
CA GLY A 108 -22.90 -25.14 -19.45
C GLY A 108 -21.49 -25.51 -18.99
N LYS A 109 -20.62 -24.55 -18.67
CA LYS A 109 -19.20 -24.82 -18.35
C LYS A 109 -18.71 -24.21 -17.04
N ASP A 110 -19.10 -22.96 -16.74
CA ASP A 110 -18.51 -22.19 -15.63
C ASP A 110 -19.48 -22.11 -14.45
N PRO A 111 -19.20 -22.71 -13.28
CA PRO A 111 -20.10 -22.68 -12.14
C PRO A 111 -20.37 -21.27 -11.63
N ILE A 112 -21.64 -21.00 -11.38
CA ILE A 112 -22.14 -19.75 -10.78
C ILE A 112 -22.24 -19.94 -9.27
N TRP A 113 -21.52 -19.12 -8.52
CA TRP A 113 -21.53 -19.10 -7.07
C TRP A 113 -22.18 -17.83 -6.54
N ARG A 114 -22.74 -17.91 -5.34
CA ARG A 114 -23.16 -16.70 -4.62
C ARG A 114 -21.93 -16.02 -4.03
N ARG A 115 -21.90 -14.69 -4.05
CA ARG A 115 -20.80 -13.94 -3.43
C ARG A 115 -20.76 -14.09 -1.91
N GLU A 116 -21.89 -14.38 -1.27
CA GLU A 116 -21.95 -14.68 0.17
C GLU A 116 -21.16 -15.96 0.54
N ASP A 117 -21.11 -16.92 -0.39
CA ASP A 117 -20.39 -18.20 -0.25
C ASP A 117 -18.90 -18.07 -0.55
N VAL A 118 -18.49 -16.98 -1.20
CA VAL A 118 -17.09 -16.70 -1.52
C VAL A 118 -16.46 -15.99 -0.35
N LYS A 119 -15.49 -16.64 0.28
CA LYS A 119 -14.70 -16.04 1.37
C LYS A 119 -13.31 -15.63 0.88
N GLU A 120 -12.84 -14.52 1.41
CA GLU A 120 -11.45 -14.10 1.22
C GLU A 120 -10.53 -14.84 2.20
N LEU A 121 -9.39 -15.26 1.67
CA LEU A 121 -8.29 -15.84 2.42
C LEU A 121 -7.13 -14.84 2.43
N LEU A 122 -6.62 -14.53 3.61
CA LEU A 122 -5.52 -13.59 3.82
C LEU A 122 -4.34 -14.30 4.49
N THR A 123 -3.14 -13.74 4.33
CA THR A 123 -1.96 -14.21 5.07
C THR A 123 -2.07 -13.85 6.55
N ALA A 124 -1.37 -14.59 7.42
CA ALA A 124 -1.37 -14.30 8.86
C ALA A 124 -0.98 -12.84 9.18
N SER A 125 -0.02 -12.28 8.43
CA SER A 125 0.36 -10.86 8.55
C SER A 125 -0.77 -9.90 8.20
N LYS A 126 -1.53 -10.17 7.12
CA LYS A 126 -2.69 -9.35 6.74
C LYS A 126 -3.84 -9.45 7.75
N TRP A 127 -4.07 -10.62 8.34
CA TRP A 127 -5.03 -10.74 9.44
C TRP A 127 -4.59 -9.91 10.64
N ARG A 128 -3.29 -9.91 10.98
CA ARG A 128 -2.76 -9.08 12.08
C ARG A 128 -2.97 -7.60 11.85
N GLN A 129 -2.78 -7.12 10.62
CA GLN A 129 -3.10 -5.73 10.24
C GLN A 129 -4.59 -5.40 10.39
N GLN A 130 -5.47 -6.39 10.32
CA GLN A 130 -6.91 -6.25 10.57
C GLN A 130 -7.29 -6.49 12.04
N GLY A 131 -6.32 -6.55 12.96
CA GLY A 131 -6.57 -6.79 14.38
C GLY A 131 -7.01 -8.22 14.69
N ARG A 132 -6.60 -9.19 13.87
CA ARG A 132 -6.92 -10.62 14.06
C ARG A 132 -5.67 -11.49 14.01
N VAL A 133 -5.63 -12.54 14.79
CA VAL A 133 -4.53 -13.50 14.78
C VAL A 133 -5.04 -14.87 14.36
N VAL A 134 -4.23 -15.62 13.60
CA VAL A 134 -4.55 -17.00 13.24
C VAL A 134 -4.39 -17.86 14.49
N ARG A 135 -5.40 -18.69 14.79
CA ARG A 135 -5.36 -19.58 15.96
C ARG A 135 -4.16 -20.51 15.91
N THR A 136 -3.57 -20.78 17.07
CA THR A 136 -2.38 -21.63 17.16
C THR A 136 -2.70 -23.07 16.70
N GLY A 137 -1.90 -23.61 15.78
CA GLY A 137 -2.04 -24.99 15.27
C GLY A 137 -2.95 -25.14 14.04
N GLU A 138 -3.58 -24.08 13.55
CA GLU A 138 -4.42 -24.12 12.35
C GLU A 138 -3.61 -24.39 11.07
N ARG A 139 -4.11 -25.28 10.21
CA ARG A 139 -3.50 -25.55 8.90
C ARG A 139 -4.01 -24.53 7.87
N PRO A 140 -3.15 -24.02 6.96
CA PRO A 140 -3.60 -23.07 5.95
C PRO A 140 -4.64 -23.70 5.01
N THR A 141 -5.75 -22.99 4.79
CA THR A 141 -6.81 -23.43 3.87
C THR A 141 -6.29 -23.51 2.43
N LYS A 142 -5.39 -22.60 2.05
CA LYS A 142 -4.80 -22.57 0.71
C LYS A 142 -3.35 -22.12 0.78
N VAL A 143 -2.49 -22.77 0.02
CA VAL A 143 -1.08 -22.39 -0.12
C VAL A 143 -0.86 -21.91 -1.54
N LEU A 144 -0.52 -20.64 -1.70
CA LEU A 144 -0.13 -20.09 -3.00
C LEU A 144 1.38 -20.15 -3.13
N ARG A 145 1.88 -20.90 -4.12
CA ARG A 145 3.29 -20.85 -4.50
C ARG A 145 3.54 -19.51 -5.19
N SER A 146 4.48 -18.73 -4.64
CA SER A 146 4.97 -17.52 -5.27
C SER A 146 6.37 -17.76 -5.81
N ASN A 147 6.91 -16.84 -6.62
CA ASN A 147 8.31 -16.88 -7.06
C ASN A 147 9.31 -16.59 -5.92
N SER A 148 8.83 -16.31 -4.70
CA SER A 148 9.65 -16.26 -3.49
C SER A 148 9.91 -17.69 -2.97
N LEU A 149 11.02 -17.88 -2.27
CA LEU A 149 11.39 -19.14 -1.60
C LEU A 149 10.30 -19.64 -0.63
N PHE A 150 9.40 -18.76 -0.19
CA PHE A 150 8.32 -19.09 0.72
C PHE A 150 6.96 -19.10 0.00
N ALA A 151 6.22 -20.19 0.20
CA ALA A 151 4.84 -20.28 -0.24
C ALA A 151 3.93 -19.46 0.70
N SER A 152 3.07 -18.64 0.12
CA SER A 152 2.13 -17.81 0.86
C SER A 152 1.00 -18.68 1.40
N GLN A 153 1.00 -18.89 2.71
CA GLN A 153 -0.05 -19.57 3.44
C GLN A 153 -1.22 -18.62 3.69
N LEU A 154 -2.42 -19.03 3.26
CA LEU A 154 -3.64 -18.25 3.38
C LEU A 154 -4.62 -18.92 4.34
N PHE A 155 -5.23 -18.09 5.18
CA PHE A 155 -6.16 -18.47 6.22
C PHE A 155 -7.48 -17.74 6.03
N GLY A 156 -8.58 -18.41 6.35
CA GLY A 156 -9.92 -17.81 6.33
C GLY A 156 -10.25 -17.14 7.65
N LEU A 157 -11.30 -16.29 7.64
CA LEU A 157 -11.78 -15.60 8.85
C LEU A 157 -12.09 -16.57 10.00
N TRP A 158 -12.64 -17.74 9.67
CA TRP A 158 -12.99 -18.79 10.65
C TRP A 158 -11.79 -19.43 11.37
N GLN A 159 -10.57 -19.24 10.84
CA GLN A 159 -9.32 -19.71 11.44
C GLN A 159 -8.65 -18.63 12.30
N THR A 160 -9.29 -17.47 12.42
CA THR A 160 -8.75 -16.32 13.15
C THR A 160 -9.59 -15.99 14.37
N GLU A 161 -8.92 -15.49 15.39
CA GLU A 161 -9.51 -14.89 16.58
C GLU A 161 -9.19 -13.40 16.62
N GLU A 162 -10.02 -12.65 17.33
CA GLU A 162 -9.78 -11.23 17.55
C GLU A 162 -8.54 -11.06 18.40
N LEU A 163 -7.63 -10.21 17.96
CA LEU A 163 -6.45 -9.88 18.71
C LEU A 163 -6.92 -9.03 19.90
N VAL A 164 -7.15 -9.68 21.04
CA VAL A 164 -7.35 -8.98 22.31
C VAL A 164 -5.98 -8.47 22.74
N VAL A 165 -5.72 -7.22 22.37
CA VAL A 165 -4.56 -6.49 22.86
C VAL A 165 -4.90 -6.03 24.27
N ASP A 166 -4.36 -6.71 25.29
CA ASP A 166 -4.42 -6.19 26.66
C ASP A 166 -3.64 -4.87 26.69
N PRO A 167 -4.29 -3.72 26.95
CA PRO A 167 -3.61 -2.42 26.97
C PRO A 167 -2.47 -2.40 27.99
N GLU A 168 -2.60 -3.16 29.09
CA GLU A 168 -1.58 -3.28 30.13
C GLU A 168 -0.37 -4.10 29.70
N LYS A 169 -0.52 -5.11 28.82
CA LYS A 169 0.62 -5.90 28.33
C LYS A 169 1.41 -5.18 27.25
N GLU A 170 0.77 -4.39 26.39
CA GLU A 170 1.50 -3.47 25.51
C GLU A 170 2.19 -2.37 26.32
N ARG A 171 1.51 -1.77 27.30
CA ARG A 171 2.07 -0.73 28.16
C ARG A 171 3.20 -1.22 29.08
N ALA A 172 3.20 -2.50 29.47
CA ALA A 172 4.29 -3.12 30.22
C ALA A 172 5.45 -3.61 29.32
N ALA A 173 5.22 -3.78 28.01
CA ALA A 173 6.23 -4.11 27.02
C ALA A 173 6.83 -2.88 26.32
N GLU A 174 6.18 -1.72 26.43
CA GLU A 174 6.79 -0.43 26.15
C GLU A 174 7.89 -0.19 27.18
N LEU A 175 9.13 -0.48 26.78
CA LEU A 175 10.31 0.04 27.45
C LEU A 175 10.09 1.53 27.73
N PRO A 176 10.45 2.03 28.93
CA PRO A 176 10.30 3.45 29.23
C PRO A 176 10.95 4.28 28.11
N PRO A 177 10.31 5.36 27.65
CA PRO A 177 10.84 6.18 26.58
C PRO A 177 12.27 6.60 26.93
N GLY A 178 13.22 6.18 26.10
CA GLY A 178 14.64 6.35 26.36
C GLY A 178 15.38 5.16 26.98
N PHE A 179 14.89 3.92 26.93
CA PHE A 179 15.77 2.76 27.19
C PHE A 179 15.54 1.65 26.18
N GLY A 180 16.62 1.20 25.53
CA GLY A 180 16.59 0.07 24.60
C GLY A 180 16.26 0.43 23.15
N PRO A 181 16.05 -0.61 22.31
CA PRO A 181 15.81 -0.45 20.87
C PRO A 181 14.49 0.28 20.61
N ILE A 182 14.44 1.02 19.50
CA ILE A 182 13.27 1.81 19.14
C ILE A 182 12.03 0.91 19.03
N PRO A 183 10.94 1.20 19.74
CA PRO A 183 9.74 0.38 19.70
C PRO A 183 9.11 0.44 18.30
N THR A 184 8.34 -0.59 17.93
CA THR A 184 7.57 -0.69 16.66
C THR A 184 8.37 -0.95 15.38
N THR A 185 9.63 -1.39 15.47
CA THR A 185 10.37 -1.84 14.28
C THR A 185 9.71 -3.08 13.66
N ASN A 186 9.60 -3.10 12.33
CA ASN A 186 9.17 -4.29 11.60
C ASN A 186 10.19 -5.43 11.72
N ASN A 187 9.89 -6.62 11.20
CA ASN A 187 10.81 -7.77 11.21
C ASN A 187 12.17 -7.50 10.52
N TYR A 188 12.31 -6.38 9.81
CA TYR A 188 13.54 -5.92 9.16
C TYR A 188 14.27 -4.81 9.94
N GLY A 189 13.80 -4.45 11.14
CA GLY A 189 14.38 -3.38 11.95
C GLY A 189 14.01 -1.96 11.51
N ASN A 190 13.10 -1.79 10.55
CA ASN A 190 12.71 -0.48 10.00
C ASN A 190 11.39 0.01 10.59
N ILE A 191 11.21 1.34 10.63
CA ILE A 191 9.98 1.98 11.07
C ILE A 191 9.28 2.70 9.91
N GLU A 192 7.96 2.52 9.78
CA GLU A 192 7.15 3.14 8.73
C GLU A 192 6.60 4.48 9.21
N VAL A 193 7.20 5.58 8.76
CA VAL A 193 6.90 6.95 9.24
C VAL A 193 5.43 7.35 9.00
N LYS A 194 4.79 6.77 7.98
CA LYS A 194 3.38 7.07 7.64
C LYS A 194 2.38 6.73 8.73
N HIS A 195 2.68 5.76 9.58
CA HIS A 195 1.77 5.26 10.61
C HIS A 195 1.89 5.98 11.95
N GLY A 196 2.77 6.99 12.03
CA GLY A 196 3.09 7.73 13.24
C GLY A 196 4.39 7.25 13.86
N LEU A 197 5.03 8.13 14.63
CA LEU A 197 6.28 7.85 15.36
C LEU A 197 5.97 7.56 16.84
N PRO A 198 6.72 6.68 17.49
CA PRO A 198 6.63 6.48 18.94
C PRO A 198 6.89 7.77 19.72
N LYS A 199 6.26 7.90 20.88
CA LYS A 199 6.44 9.06 21.76
C LYS A 199 7.91 9.16 22.22
N GLY A 200 8.48 10.36 22.17
CA GLY A 200 9.88 10.62 22.53
C GLY A 200 10.90 10.24 21.45
N THR A 201 10.45 9.95 20.21
CA THR A 201 11.34 9.72 19.07
C THR A 201 11.22 10.81 18.03
N VAL A 202 12.33 11.10 17.34
CA VAL A 202 12.43 12.13 16.30
C VAL A 202 12.89 11.49 15.00
N HIS A 203 12.24 11.84 13.89
CA HIS A 203 12.65 11.44 12.55
C HIS A 203 13.62 12.45 11.96
N LEU A 204 14.84 12.00 11.72
CA LEU A 204 15.89 12.75 11.03
C LEU A 204 15.95 12.28 9.58
N THR A 205 15.72 13.17 8.62
CA THR A 205 15.55 12.82 7.20
C THR A 205 16.86 12.67 6.41
N ASP A 206 18.00 12.99 7.02
CA ASP A 206 19.29 13.05 6.33
C ASP A 206 19.95 11.67 6.15
N ASP A 207 20.55 11.44 4.97
CA ASP A 207 21.23 10.19 4.64
C ASP A 207 22.49 9.95 5.47
N ALA A 208 23.17 11.02 5.88
CA ALA A 208 24.39 10.98 6.70
C ALA A 208 24.11 10.58 8.15
N VAL A 209 22.88 10.79 8.63
CA VAL A 209 22.47 10.54 10.02
C VAL A 209 22.56 9.05 10.35
N ARG A 210 22.29 8.17 9.37
CA ARG A 210 22.45 6.72 9.58
C ARG A 210 23.90 6.33 9.85
N ALA A 211 24.84 6.93 9.11
CA ALA A 211 26.27 6.66 9.29
C ALA A 211 26.78 7.26 10.61
N ALA A 212 26.30 8.45 10.96
CA ALA A 212 26.60 9.12 12.23
C ALA A 212 26.09 8.32 13.44
N ALA A 213 24.83 7.89 13.43
CA ALA A 213 24.23 7.09 14.49
C ALA A 213 24.97 5.76 14.71
N LEU A 214 25.38 5.09 13.62
CA LEU A 214 26.19 3.87 13.68
C LEU A 214 27.57 4.11 14.30
N LYS A 215 28.20 5.25 14.00
CA LYS A 215 29.52 5.63 14.52
C LYS A 215 29.47 5.99 16.00
N LEU A 216 28.39 6.64 16.44
CA LEU A 216 28.15 6.99 17.84
C LEU A 216 27.64 5.82 18.69
N GLY A 217 27.19 4.72 18.06
CA GLY A 217 26.62 3.58 18.76
C GLY A 217 25.26 3.88 19.40
N VAL A 218 24.53 4.88 18.87
CA VAL A 218 23.19 5.24 19.33
C VAL A 218 22.17 4.25 18.77
N GLU A 219 21.15 3.91 19.56
CA GLU A 219 20.02 3.10 19.10
C GLU A 219 19.21 3.86 18.03
N PHE A 220 19.18 3.35 16.80
CA PHE A 220 18.45 3.96 15.68
C PHE A 220 17.67 2.93 14.87
N ALA A 221 16.59 3.39 14.23
CA ALA A 221 15.79 2.58 13.30
C ALA A 221 15.72 3.30 11.94
N PRO A 222 16.02 2.63 10.80
CA PRO A 222 15.88 3.25 9.49
C PRO A 222 14.42 3.60 9.19
N ALA A 223 14.21 4.81 8.69
CA ALA A 223 12.88 5.36 8.46
C ALA A 223 12.42 5.09 7.01
N VAL A 224 11.36 4.29 6.85
CA VAL A 224 10.75 4.02 5.54
C VAL A 224 9.64 5.02 5.29
N THR A 225 9.83 5.90 4.31
CA THR A 225 8.86 6.94 3.95
C THR A 225 7.96 6.52 2.78
N GLY A 226 8.35 5.51 2.02
CA GLY A 226 7.56 5.01 0.91
C GLY A 226 8.10 3.73 0.28
N PHE A 227 7.52 3.36 -0.85
CA PHE A 227 7.99 2.25 -1.68
C PHE A 227 8.13 2.76 -3.12
N GLN A 228 9.29 2.52 -3.72
CA GLN A 228 9.56 2.82 -5.11
C GLN A 228 9.56 1.52 -5.92
N SER A 229 8.83 1.51 -7.03
CA SER A 229 8.83 0.39 -7.97
C SER A 229 10.02 0.53 -8.91
N GLU A 230 11.04 -0.30 -8.71
CA GLU A 230 12.23 -0.34 -9.57
C GLU A 230 12.30 -1.71 -10.26
N ARG A 231 12.34 -1.73 -11.60
CA ARG A 231 12.40 -2.96 -12.42
C ARG A 231 11.31 -4.00 -12.06
N GLY A 232 10.10 -3.53 -11.71
CA GLY A 232 8.97 -4.39 -11.35
C GLY A 232 9.01 -4.95 -9.92
N MET A 233 10.02 -4.61 -9.12
CA MET A 233 10.07 -4.94 -7.70
C MET A 233 9.81 -3.69 -6.85
N LEU A 234 8.98 -3.82 -5.81
CA LEU A 234 8.74 -2.77 -4.83
C LEU A 234 9.90 -2.78 -3.82
N LYS A 235 10.71 -1.73 -3.81
CA LYS A 235 11.77 -1.51 -2.81
C LYS A 235 11.35 -0.42 -1.84
N PRO A 236 11.61 -0.57 -0.53
CA PRO A 236 11.36 0.48 0.43
C PRO A 236 12.30 1.66 0.17
N THR A 237 11.73 2.86 0.12
CA THR A 237 12.47 4.12 0.10
C THR A 237 12.77 4.49 1.54
N ILE A 238 14.04 4.32 1.93
CA ILE A 238 14.54 4.69 3.26
C ILE A 238 15.00 6.15 3.18
N SER A 239 14.47 7.00 4.05
CA SER A 239 14.84 8.42 4.15
C SER A 239 15.24 8.70 5.59
N GLY A 240 16.55 8.70 5.83
CA GLY A 240 17.16 8.94 7.13
C GLY A 240 16.88 7.85 8.19
N CYS A 241 16.84 8.24 9.46
CA CYS A 241 16.58 7.34 10.58
C CYS A 241 15.77 8.02 11.71
N VAL A 242 15.17 7.20 12.56
CA VAL A 242 14.51 7.60 13.80
C VAL A 242 15.47 7.34 14.95
N VAL A 243 15.57 8.28 15.87
CA VAL A 243 16.37 8.23 17.10
C VAL A 243 15.55 8.73 18.29
N TRP A 244 16.02 8.47 19.51
CA TRP A 244 15.46 9.09 20.71
C TRP A 244 15.72 10.60 20.73
N GLU A 245 14.77 11.37 21.27
CA GLU A 245 14.83 12.84 21.30
C GLU A 245 16.12 13.39 21.97
N ARG A 246 16.60 12.71 23.02
CA ARG A 246 17.85 13.09 23.72
C ARG A 246 19.12 12.97 22.88
N ASP A 247 19.16 12.01 21.96
CA ASP A 247 20.36 11.67 21.18
C ASP A 247 20.31 12.40 19.82
N ALA A 248 19.23 13.13 19.54
CA ALA A 248 19.01 13.79 18.25
C ALA A 248 20.03 14.89 17.96
N GLU A 249 20.41 15.68 18.96
CA GLU A 249 21.40 16.76 18.80
C GLU A 249 22.80 16.21 18.52
N ASP A 250 23.25 15.22 19.29
CA ASP A 250 24.55 14.58 19.11
C ASP A 250 24.67 13.91 17.72
N VAL A 251 23.60 13.24 17.29
CA VAL A 251 23.56 12.59 15.97
C VAL A 251 23.53 13.63 14.84
N LEU A 252 22.85 14.77 15.01
CA LEU A 252 22.85 15.85 14.02
C LEU A 252 24.24 16.46 13.85
N GLN A 253 24.94 16.72 14.95
CA GLN A 253 26.29 17.26 14.92
C GLN A 253 27.26 16.29 14.23
N ALA A 254 27.23 15.00 14.61
CA ALA A 254 28.05 13.97 13.96
C ALA A 254 27.68 13.76 12.48
N ALA A 255 26.40 13.95 12.11
CA ALA A 255 25.96 13.87 10.73
C ALA A 255 26.48 15.02 9.87
N GLU A 256 26.66 16.21 10.43
CA GLU A 256 27.25 17.35 9.73
C GLU A 256 28.73 17.12 9.42
N GLU A 257 29.50 16.61 10.41
CA GLU A 257 30.89 16.21 10.21
C GLU A 257 31.03 15.12 9.12
N GLU A 258 30.19 14.09 9.19
CA GLU A 258 30.23 12.99 8.22
C GLU A 258 29.75 13.44 6.83
N ARG A 259 28.80 14.39 6.74
CA ARG A 259 28.40 15.00 5.47
C ARG A 259 29.59 15.69 4.81
N HIS A 260 30.31 16.52 5.55
CA HIS A 260 31.47 17.24 5.02
C HIS A 260 32.55 16.27 4.52
N ARG A 261 32.79 15.19 5.26
CA ARG A 261 33.72 14.13 4.85
C ARG A 261 33.26 13.40 3.58
N LEU A 262 31.98 13.04 3.48
CA LEU A 262 31.42 12.38 2.31
C LEU A 262 31.42 13.29 1.07
N GLU A 263 31.18 14.58 1.25
CA GLU A 263 31.27 15.59 0.20
C GLU A 263 32.69 15.63 -0.38
N GLN A 264 33.71 15.71 0.48
CA GLN A 264 35.12 15.73 0.08
C GLN A 264 35.52 14.45 -0.68
N VAL A 265 35.07 13.28 -0.24
CA VAL A 265 35.33 12.01 -0.94
C VAL A 265 34.64 12.00 -2.31
N LYS A 266 33.39 12.45 -2.40
CA LYS A 266 32.67 12.55 -3.69
C LYS A 266 33.35 13.54 -4.64
N GLU A 267 33.80 14.68 -4.13
CA GLU A 267 34.55 15.66 -4.92
C GLU A 267 35.88 15.10 -5.42
N ALA A 268 36.63 14.39 -4.56
CA ALA A 268 37.87 13.73 -4.96
C ALA A 268 37.63 12.69 -6.06
N GLN A 269 36.60 11.85 -5.91
CA GLN A 269 36.21 10.88 -6.95
C GLN A 269 35.76 11.55 -8.25
N LYS A 270 34.99 12.64 -8.18
CA LYS A 270 34.62 13.43 -9.37
C LYS A 270 35.87 13.96 -10.06
N ARG A 271 36.79 14.57 -9.30
CA ARG A 271 38.05 15.10 -9.84
C ARG A 271 38.88 14.02 -10.52
N GLU A 272 38.97 12.83 -9.92
CA GLU A 272 39.69 11.69 -10.49
C GLU A 272 39.03 11.18 -11.78
N ARG A 273 37.69 11.07 -11.81
CA ARG A 273 36.95 10.73 -13.03
C ARG A 273 37.14 11.77 -14.12
N PHE A 274 37.05 13.05 -13.79
CA PHE A 274 37.31 14.13 -14.75
C PHE A 274 38.74 14.05 -15.27
N LYS A 275 39.74 13.83 -14.41
CA LYS A 275 41.13 13.67 -14.82
C LYS A 275 41.30 12.49 -15.78
N GLY A 276 40.69 11.33 -15.50
CA GLY A 276 40.70 10.17 -16.40
C GLY A 276 40.03 10.46 -17.74
N ALA A 277 38.86 11.12 -17.74
CA ALA A 277 38.16 11.52 -18.96
C ALA A 277 38.98 12.53 -19.80
N TRP A 278 39.63 13.50 -19.15
CA TRP A 278 40.53 14.45 -19.80
C TRP A 278 41.76 13.78 -20.40
N GLN A 279 42.36 12.80 -19.70
CA GLN A 279 43.48 12.03 -20.23
C GLN A 279 43.09 11.22 -21.46
N LEU A 280 41.88 10.63 -21.48
CA LEU A 280 41.36 9.94 -22.66
C LEU A 280 41.12 10.91 -23.82
N LEU A 281 40.51 12.07 -23.56
CA LEU A 281 40.26 13.09 -24.57
C LEU A 281 41.58 13.56 -25.23
N VAL A 282 42.59 13.88 -24.42
CA VAL A 282 43.90 14.30 -24.92
C VAL A 282 44.57 13.19 -25.73
N LYS A 283 44.49 11.93 -25.28
CA LYS A 283 44.99 10.79 -26.05
C LYS A 283 44.32 10.68 -27.42
N HIS A 284 42.99 10.83 -27.47
CA HIS A 284 42.24 10.81 -28.73
C HIS A 284 42.65 11.95 -29.67
N VAL A 285 42.72 13.19 -29.18
CA VAL A 285 43.16 14.35 -29.98
C VAL A 285 44.59 14.18 -30.51
N LEU A 286 45.51 13.69 -29.68
CA LEU A 286 46.88 13.40 -30.12
C LEU A 286 46.93 12.29 -31.18
N LEU A 287 46.08 11.27 -31.06
CA LEU A 287 45.95 10.21 -32.04
C LEU A 287 45.42 10.75 -33.37
N ASP A 288 44.39 11.60 -33.34
CA ASP A 288 43.81 12.21 -34.53
C ASP A 288 44.82 13.11 -35.24
N LEU A 289 45.55 13.97 -34.49
CA LEU A 289 46.63 14.79 -35.04
C LEU A 289 47.79 13.96 -35.61
N TYR A 290 48.11 12.82 -34.98
CA TYR A 290 49.13 11.90 -35.48
C TYR A 290 48.70 11.23 -36.79
N VAL A 291 47.44 10.79 -36.86
CA VAL A 291 46.85 10.19 -38.06
C VAL A 291 46.78 11.22 -39.18
N GLU A 292 46.34 12.44 -38.90
CA GLU A 292 46.29 13.55 -39.85
C GLU A 292 47.70 13.89 -40.37
N LYS A 293 48.71 13.95 -39.50
CA LYS A 293 50.09 14.19 -39.92
C LYS A 293 50.69 13.05 -40.76
N ARG A 294 50.32 11.80 -40.47
CA ARG A 294 50.89 10.61 -41.14
C ARG A 294 50.16 10.21 -42.42
N TYR A 295 48.87 10.54 -42.53
CA TYR A 295 48.00 10.11 -43.64
C TYR A 295 47.27 11.26 -44.35
N GLY A 296 47.28 12.48 -43.81
CA GLY A 296 46.59 13.65 -44.39
C GLY A 296 47.19 14.16 -45.69
N SER A 297 48.48 13.94 -45.97
CA SER A 297 49.11 14.34 -47.24
C SER A 297 48.82 13.43 -48.43
N ARG A 298 47.92 12.43 -48.31
CA ARG A 298 47.58 11.52 -49.44
C ARG A 298 46.26 11.84 -50.15
N ASN A 299 45.52 12.87 -49.72
CA ASN A 299 44.22 13.23 -50.31
C ASN A 299 44.15 14.67 -50.85
N GLY A 300 45.28 15.31 -51.16
CA GLY A 300 45.30 16.62 -51.80
C GLY A 300 46.51 16.80 -52.72
N ALA A 301 46.28 16.54 -54.01
CA ALA A 301 47.14 16.77 -55.19
C ALA A 301 48.41 15.91 -55.32
#